data_AF-A0A3C0YYH3-F1
#
_entry.id   AF-A0A3C0YYH3-F1
#
_cell.length_a   1.000
_cell.length_b   1.000
_cell.length_c   1.000
_cell.angle_alpha   90.00
_cell.angle_beta   90.00
_cell.angle_gamma   90.00
#
_symmetry.space_group_name_H-M   'P 1'
#
loop_
_entity.id
_entity.type
_entity.pdbx_description
1 polymer ?
#
loop_
_entity_poly.entity_id
_entity_poly.type
_entity_poly.pdbx_seq_one_letter_code
_entity_poly.pdbx_strand_id
1 'polypeptide(L)'
;DASIKGRFTAASAGLRAYRDKPILGWGPENYLIAWGRYFDLDSGVTERFDQAHNKLVEELTTKGTFGLAAYLWVWGAMCWVIVRSVRRREPADRIIIAFVSAALVGFFAQNMFLFDSPVTSLQFAVMVAFVAGEEMWLRRSDSGQEETDTGQDRQPSGFMSFDSTIARSIANRLHTPIGGIVGAVVLAAVVSASLVFFNVRQFTAATAVVQTSDPQISWADRFSFFEESIGDFPGLANYPRLLLMSQVTNNIGTLNVDELNAALELIEREGAEALKAEPESWRIHLSLARFYQLISQVDPSSLETARQHIDEGVRLAPKTLDADATRREQERLEAAR
;
A
#
# COMPACT_ATOMS: atom_id res chain seq x y z
N ASP A 1 -22.35 -10.23 -16.86
CA ASP A 1 -22.26 -9.55 -15.56
C ASP A 1 -21.06 -8.61 -15.59
N ALA A 2 -21.25 -7.32 -15.28
CA ALA A 2 -20.19 -6.31 -15.32
C ALA A 2 -19.10 -6.54 -14.25
N SER A 3 -19.47 -7.04 -13.08
CA SER A 3 -18.55 -7.32 -11.97
C SER A 3 -17.57 -8.44 -12.32
N ILE A 4 -18.05 -9.52 -12.93
CA ILE A 4 -17.19 -10.62 -13.38
C ILE A 4 -16.20 -10.14 -14.45
N LYS A 5 -16.68 -9.33 -15.41
CA LYS A 5 -15.85 -8.77 -16.48
C LYS A 5 -14.76 -7.85 -15.91
N GLY A 6 -15.12 -6.98 -14.97
CA GLY A 6 -14.19 -6.08 -14.29
C GLY A 6 -13.06 -6.83 -13.59
N ARG A 7 -13.40 -7.84 -12.77
CA ARG A 7 -12.42 -8.70 -12.08
C ARG A 7 -11.49 -9.44 -13.05
N PHE A 8 -12.05 -9.96 -14.14
CA PHE A 8 -11.25 -10.65 -15.17
C PHE A 8 -10.26 -9.70 -15.85
N THR A 9 -10.72 -8.52 -16.28
CA THR A 9 -9.86 -7.49 -16.89
C THR A 9 -8.79 -7.04 -15.91
N ALA A 10 -9.15 -6.80 -14.64
CA ALA A 10 -8.21 -6.43 -13.60
C ALA A 10 -7.12 -7.49 -13.44
N ALA A 11 -7.48 -8.76 -13.18
CA ALA A 11 -6.52 -9.84 -12.99
C ALA A 11 -5.65 -10.11 -14.25
N SER A 12 -6.25 -10.03 -15.44
CA SER A 12 -5.53 -10.19 -16.72
C SER A 12 -4.49 -9.09 -16.92
N ALA A 13 -4.83 -7.83 -16.62
CA ALA A 13 -3.87 -6.73 -16.67
C ALA A 13 -2.72 -6.93 -15.69
N GLY A 14 -3.00 -7.33 -14.44
CA GLY A 14 -1.97 -7.63 -13.43
C GLY A 14 -1.01 -8.74 -13.86
N LEU A 15 -1.52 -9.87 -14.36
CA LEU A 15 -0.69 -10.97 -14.86
C LEU A 15 0.18 -10.58 -16.05
N ARG A 16 -0.29 -9.67 -16.93
CA ARG A 16 0.54 -9.12 -18.00
C ARG A 16 1.62 -8.20 -17.43
N ALA A 17 1.25 -7.30 -16.52
CA ALA A 17 2.16 -6.34 -15.89
C ALA A 17 3.27 -6.99 -15.06
N TYR A 18 2.99 -8.13 -14.42
CA TYR A 18 4.00 -8.91 -13.71
C TYR A 18 5.22 -9.22 -14.59
N ARG A 19 5.04 -9.46 -15.90
CA ARG A 19 6.14 -9.80 -16.82
C ARG A 19 7.16 -8.68 -16.98
N ASP A 20 6.79 -7.44 -16.72
CA ASP A 20 7.69 -6.29 -16.81
C ASP A 20 8.66 -6.22 -15.62
N LYS A 21 8.24 -6.72 -14.45
CA LYS A 21 9.00 -6.64 -13.19
C LYS A 21 8.87 -7.95 -12.38
N PRO A 22 9.39 -9.09 -12.86
CA PRO A 22 9.04 -10.41 -12.32
C PRO A 22 9.61 -10.73 -10.93
N ILE A 23 10.68 -10.04 -10.50
CA ILE A 23 11.37 -10.38 -9.25
C ILE A 23 10.71 -9.68 -8.06
N LEU A 24 10.66 -8.35 -8.09
CA LEU A 24 10.19 -7.49 -6.99
C LEU A 24 8.82 -6.84 -7.26
N GLY A 25 8.27 -7.00 -8.47
CA GLY A 25 7.00 -6.40 -8.85
C GLY A 25 7.06 -4.88 -9.02
N TRP A 26 5.88 -4.28 -9.05
CA TRP A 26 5.67 -2.84 -9.24
C TRP A 26 5.76 -2.00 -7.95
N GLY A 27 5.98 -2.65 -6.80
CA GLY A 27 5.93 -2.07 -5.48
C GLY A 27 4.56 -2.24 -4.82
N PRO A 28 4.50 -2.36 -3.48
CA PRO A 28 3.23 -2.32 -2.73
C PRO A 28 2.40 -1.08 -3.07
N GLU A 29 1.07 -1.20 -3.05
CA GLU A 29 0.11 -0.13 -3.39
C GLU A 29 0.18 0.44 -4.82
N ASN A 30 1.07 -0.06 -5.68
CA ASN A 30 1.24 0.44 -7.06
C ASN A 30 0.48 -0.38 -8.12
N TYR A 31 -0.51 -1.18 -7.74
CA TYR A 31 -1.25 -2.01 -8.70
C TYR A 31 -1.94 -1.17 -9.78
N LEU A 32 -2.48 0.00 -9.44
CA LEU A 32 -3.13 0.89 -10.42
C LEU A 32 -2.18 1.36 -11.52
N ILE A 33 -0.89 1.53 -11.20
CA ILE A 33 0.15 1.90 -12.16
C ILE A 33 0.37 0.74 -13.14
N ALA A 34 0.58 -0.47 -12.61
CA ALA A 34 0.74 -1.70 -13.37
C ALA A 34 -0.47 -2.01 -14.26
N TRP A 35 -1.68 -1.85 -13.70
CA TRP A 35 -2.94 -2.07 -14.37
C TRP A 35 -3.11 -1.15 -15.58
N GLY A 36 -2.82 0.15 -15.45
CA GLY A 36 -3.03 1.13 -16.52
C GLY A 36 -2.25 0.80 -17.80
N ARG A 37 -1.07 0.18 -17.67
CA ARG A 37 -0.22 -0.23 -18.80
C ARG A 37 -0.84 -1.31 -19.69
N TYR A 38 -1.73 -2.13 -19.12
CA TYR A 38 -2.33 -3.28 -19.79
C TYR A 38 -3.85 -3.26 -19.77
N PHE A 39 -4.48 -2.26 -19.19
CA PHE A 39 -5.92 -2.08 -19.28
C PHE A 39 -6.32 -1.84 -20.75
N ASP A 40 -7.53 -2.24 -21.12
CA ASP A 40 -8.07 -2.05 -22.45
C ASP A 40 -9.48 -1.47 -22.35
N LEU A 41 -9.66 -0.20 -22.75
CA LEU A 41 -10.98 0.45 -22.78
C LEU A 41 -11.98 -0.29 -23.67
N ASP A 42 -11.51 -1.00 -24.71
CA ASP A 42 -12.37 -1.80 -25.59
C ASP A 42 -12.97 -3.01 -24.86
N SER A 43 -12.47 -3.32 -23.65
CA SER A 43 -13.10 -4.29 -22.76
C SER A 43 -14.48 -3.83 -22.27
N GLY A 44 -14.91 -2.59 -22.50
CA GLY A 44 -16.22 -2.09 -22.06
C GLY A 44 -16.40 -2.04 -20.54
N VAL A 45 -15.29 -2.09 -19.81
CA VAL A 45 -15.18 -1.81 -18.38
C VAL A 45 -14.78 -0.34 -18.24
N THR A 46 -15.37 0.40 -17.33
CA THR A 46 -15.10 1.84 -17.17
C THR A 46 -14.44 2.18 -15.83
N GLU A 47 -14.48 1.23 -14.91
CA GLU A 47 -13.91 1.35 -13.57
C GLU A 47 -12.38 1.27 -13.63
N ARG A 48 -11.73 2.07 -12.78
CA ARG A 48 -10.31 1.92 -12.47
C ARG A 48 -10.15 0.89 -11.36
N PHE A 49 -9.15 0.03 -11.50
CA PHE A 49 -8.83 -0.97 -10.49
C PHE A 49 -7.48 -0.67 -9.87
N ASP A 50 -7.50 -0.31 -8.59
CA ASP A 50 -6.32 -0.18 -7.74
C ASP A 50 -5.90 -1.51 -7.10
N GLN A 51 -6.64 -2.58 -7.36
CA GLN A 51 -6.38 -3.93 -6.86
C GLN A 51 -6.81 -5.00 -7.86
N ALA A 52 -6.15 -6.17 -7.79
CA ALA A 52 -6.42 -7.26 -8.73
C ALA A 52 -7.76 -7.96 -8.50
N HIS A 53 -8.36 -7.76 -7.32
CA HIS A 53 -9.51 -8.55 -6.83
C HIS A 53 -9.22 -10.07 -6.80
N ASN A 54 -7.94 -10.40 -6.69
CA ASN A 54 -7.39 -11.72 -6.44
C ASN A 54 -6.02 -11.54 -5.77
N LYS A 55 -5.89 -11.95 -4.52
CA LYS A 55 -4.71 -11.64 -3.73
C LYS A 55 -3.42 -12.24 -4.30
N LEU A 56 -3.46 -13.43 -4.90
CA LEU A 56 -2.27 -14.02 -5.50
C LEU A 56 -1.78 -13.22 -6.71
N VAL A 57 -2.70 -12.77 -7.56
CA VAL A 57 -2.36 -11.91 -8.71
C VAL A 57 -1.83 -10.56 -8.23
N GLU A 58 -2.44 -9.98 -7.20
CA GLU A 58 -1.99 -8.72 -6.62
C GLU A 58 -0.58 -8.84 -6.02
N GLU A 59 -0.33 -9.84 -5.17
CA GLU A 59 0.99 -10.10 -4.58
C GLU A 59 2.04 -10.37 -5.67
N LEU A 60 1.68 -11.14 -6.69
CA LEU A 60 2.56 -11.40 -7.83
C LEU A 60 2.87 -10.11 -8.62
N THR A 61 1.88 -9.28 -8.87
CA THR A 61 2.03 -8.05 -9.67
C THR A 61 2.81 -6.98 -8.89
N THR A 62 2.43 -6.75 -7.63
CA THR A 62 2.98 -5.66 -6.81
C THR A 62 4.30 -6.03 -6.14
N LYS A 63 4.48 -7.29 -5.73
CA LYS A 63 5.67 -7.74 -4.98
C LYS A 63 6.50 -8.79 -5.73
N GLY A 64 6.11 -9.15 -6.95
CA GLY A 64 6.83 -10.08 -7.81
C GLY A 64 6.80 -11.52 -7.31
N THR A 65 7.65 -12.36 -7.91
CA THR A 65 7.82 -13.76 -7.49
C THR A 65 8.25 -13.86 -6.03
N PHE A 66 9.13 -12.94 -5.59
CA PHE A 66 9.63 -12.96 -4.22
C PHE A 66 8.51 -12.70 -3.20
N GLY A 67 7.68 -11.69 -3.42
CA GLY A 67 6.55 -11.40 -2.55
C GLY A 67 5.49 -12.48 -2.56
N LEU A 68 5.13 -13.03 -3.73
CA LEU A 68 4.21 -14.16 -3.81
C LEU A 68 4.77 -15.39 -3.07
N ALA A 69 6.05 -15.69 -3.22
CA ALA A 69 6.70 -16.80 -2.53
C ALA A 69 6.67 -16.60 -1.01
N ALA A 70 6.97 -15.39 -0.52
CA ALA A 70 6.88 -15.06 0.91
C ALA A 70 5.44 -15.20 1.43
N TYR A 71 4.45 -14.71 0.67
CA TYR A 71 3.03 -14.85 0.99
C TYR A 71 2.62 -16.32 1.11
N LEU A 72 2.92 -17.13 0.08
CA LEU A 72 2.60 -18.57 0.08
C LEU A 72 3.37 -19.35 1.14
N TRP A 73 4.59 -18.92 1.49
CA TRP A 73 5.36 -19.52 2.56
C TRP A 73 4.68 -19.35 3.93
N VAL A 74 4.16 -18.16 4.23
CA VAL A 74 3.40 -17.92 5.47
C VAL A 74 2.17 -18.84 5.53
N TRP A 75 1.39 -18.91 4.46
CA TRP A 75 0.25 -19.82 4.37
C TRP A 75 0.63 -21.30 4.52
N GLY A 76 1.71 -21.71 3.85
CA GLY A 76 2.25 -23.06 3.95
C GLY A 76 2.71 -23.41 5.37
N ALA A 77 3.39 -22.49 6.05
CA ALA A 77 3.83 -22.64 7.43
C ALA A 77 2.63 -22.79 8.38
N MET A 78 1.59 -21.96 8.21
CA MET A 78 0.37 -22.05 9.01
C MET A 78 -0.34 -23.39 8.83
N CYS A 79 -0.53 -23.82 7.58
CA CYS A 79 -1.09 -25.13 7.26
C CYS A 79 -0.27 -26.28 7.85
N TRP A 80 1.07 -26.19 7.80
CA TRP A 80 1.96 -27.20 8.35
C TRP A 80 1.85 -27.33 9.87
N VAL A 81 1.76 -26.22 10.61
CA VAL A 81 1.50 -26.22 12.06
C VAL A 81 0.16 -26.86 12.37
N ILE A 82 -0.89 -26.43 11.69
CA ILE A 82 -2.25 -26.95 11.90
C ILE A 82 -2.33 -28.46 11.68
N VAL A 83 -1.74 -28.98 10.59
CA VAL A 83 -1.73 -30.42 10.31
C VAL A 83 -1.02 -31.21 11.41
N ARG A 84 0.08 -30.69 11.96
CA ARG A 84 0.78 -31.32 13.09
C ARG A 84 -0.06 -31.27 14.37
N SER A 85 -0.69 -30.14 14.66
CA SER A 85 -1.57 -29.97 15.82
C SER A 85 -2.74 -30.96 15.80
N VAL A 86 -3.46 -31.08 14.68
CA VAL A 86 -4.59 -32.01 14.55
C VAL A 86 -4.18 -33.47 14.81
N ARG A 87 -2.97 -33.86 14.39
CA ARG A 87 -2.47 -35.23 14.56
C ARG A 87 -2.06 -35.56 16.00
N ARG A 88 -1.64 -34.56 16.77
CA ARG A 88 -1.06 -34.75 18.12
C ARG A 88 -2.02 -34.41 19.27
N ARG A 89 -3.05 -33.63 18.99
CA ARG A 89 -4.05 -33.23 19.99
C ARG A 89 -5.07 -34.32 20.26
N GLU A 90 -5.57 -34.32 21.49
CA GLU A 90 -6.67 -35.18 21.93
C GLU A 90 -7.97 -34.86 21.17
N PRO A 91 -8.89 -35.83 20.99
CA PRO A 91 -10.11 -35.64 20.20
C PRO A 91 -10.97 -34.43 20.59
N ALA A 92 -11.02 -34.07 21.87
CA ALA A 92 -11.79 -32.92 22.34
C ALA A 92 -11.23 -31.57 21.81
N ASP A 93 -9.91 -31.42 21.78
CA ASP A 93 -9.23 -30.21 21.31
C ASP A 93 -9.25 -30.09 19.77
N ARG A 94 -9.39 -31.21 19.06
CA ARG A 94 -9.43 -31.25 17.59
C ARG A 94 -10.58 -30.45 17.02
N ILE A 95 -11.69 -30.29 17.73
CA ILE A 95 -12.86 -29.54 17.26
C ILE A 95 -12.50 -28.06 17.07
N ILE A 96 -11.85 -27.45 18.06
CA ILE A 96 -11.45 -26.03 18.00
C ILE A 96 -10.42 -25.83 16.87
N ILE A 97 -9.43 -26.72 16.79
CA ILE A 97 -8.41 -26.64 15.74
C ILE A 97 -9.05 -26.81 14.36
N ALA A 98 -9.96 -27.76 14.18
CA ALA A 98 -10.68 -27.95 12.92
C ALA A 98 -11.54 -26.73 12.55
N PHE A 99 -12.21 -26.11 13.53
CA PHE A 99 -12.98 -24.89 13.31
C PHE A 99 -12.10 -23.72 12.84
N VAL A 100 -10.97 -23.47 13.52
CA VAL A 100 -10.04 -22.40 13.11
C VAL A 100 -9.36 -22.74 11.78
N SER A 101 -9.09 -24.01 11.51
CA SER A 101 -8.57 -24.47 10.21
C SER A 101 -9.56 -24.19 9.08
N ALA A 102 -10.85 -24.44 9.30
CA ALA A 102 -11.89 -24.13 8.34
C ALA A 102 -12.02 -22.61 8.11
N ALA A 103 -11.91 -21.80 9.17
CA ALA A 103 -11.88 -20.34 9.06
C ALA A 103 -10.67 -19.85 8.25
N LEU A 104 -9.49 -20.45 8.45
CA LEU A 104 -8.25 -20.14 7.73
C LEU A 104 -8.38 -20.46 6.23
N VAL A 105 -8.94 -21.62 5.88
CA VAL A 105 -9.24 -21.98 4.48
C VAL A 105 -10.30 -21.04 3.89
N GLY A 106 -11.34 -20.72 4.65
CA GLY A 106 -12.38 -19.77 4.23
C GLY A 106 -11.83 -18.38 3.94
N PHE A 107 -10.93 -17.88 4.79
CA PHE A 107 -10.25 -16.61 4.58
C PHE A 107 -9.33 -16.63 3.36
N PHE A 108 -8.55 -17.71 3.18
CA PHE A 108 -7.73 -17.85 1.96
C PHE A 108 -8.59 -17.87 0.70
N ALA A 109 -9.72 -18.59 0.72
CA ALA A 109 -10.66 -18.62 -0.39
C ALA A 109 -11.27 -17.23 -0.66
N GLN A 110 -11.63 -16.49 0.40
CA GLN A 110 -12.11 -15.11 0.30
C GLN A 110 -11.07 -14.20 -0.39
N ASN A 111 -9.79 -14.34 -0.04
CA ASN A 111 -8.69 -13.57 -0.66
C ASN A 111 -8.55 -13.80 -2.17
N MET A 112 -9.13 -14.87 -2.73
CA MET A 112 -9.13 -15.07 -4.19
C MET A 112 -10.10 -14.14 -4.92
N PHE A 113 -11.00 -13.47 -4.20
CA PHE A 113 -12.08 -12.66 -4.75
C PHE A 113 -12.21 -11.27 -4.12
N LEU A 114 -11.47 -11.02 -3.04
CA LEU A 114 -11.46 -9.78 -2.28
C LEU A 114 -10.02 -9.33 -2.02
N PHE A 115 -9.92 -8.15 -1.40
CA PHE A 115 -8.69 -7.47 -1.04
C PHE A 115 -8.62 -7.23 0.47
N ASP A 116 -7.45 -6.79 0.93
CA ASP A 116 -7.22 -6.52 2.35
C ASP A 116 -7.86 -5.20 2.80
N SER A 117 -8.41 -5.23 4.00
CA SER A 117 -8.95 -4.08 4.70
C SER A 117 -8.43 -4.10 6.15
N PRO A 118 -8.60 -3.01 6.92
CA PRO A 118 -8.25 -3.03 8.34
C PRO A 118 -8.93 -4.18 9.11
N VAL A 119 -10.18 -4.51 8.77
CA VAL A 119 -10.94 -5.58 9.41
C VAL A 119 -10.37 -6.95 9.07
N THR A 120 -10.11 -7.23 7.79
CA THR A 120 -9.53 -8.53 7.38
C THR A 120 -8.09 -8.70 7.86
N SER A 121 -7.34 -7.59 8.02
CA SER A 121 -6.01 -7.60 8.61
C SER A 121 -6.03 -8.03 10.07
N LEU A 122 -6.99 -7.53 10.86
CA LEU A 122 -7.19 -7.97 12.25
C LEU A 122 -7.58 -9.45 12.32
N GLN A 123 -8.49 -9.89 11.44
CA GLN A 123 -8.87 -11.30 11.35
C GLN A 123 -7.65 -12.19 11.04
N PHE A 124 -6.81 -11.79 10.09
CA PHE A 124 -5.57 -12.48 9.76
C PHE A 124 -4.62 -12.54 10.97
N ALA A 125 -4.41 -11.43 11.67
CA ALA A 125 -3.57 -11.37 12.86
C ALA A 125 -4.03 -12.33 13.97
N VAL A 126 -5.34 -12.42 14.22
CA VAL A 126 -5.91 -13.36 15.20
C VAL A 126 -5.66 -14.82 14.78
N MET A 127 -5.82 -15.16 13.50
CA MET A 127 -5.52 -16.51 13.02
C MET A 127 -4.03 -16.85 13.12
N VAL A 128 -3.14 -15.91 12.79
CA VAL A 128 -1.69 -16.08 12.97
C VAL A 128 -1.35 -16.28 14.45
N ALA A 129 -1.95 -15.49 15.35
CA ALA A 129 -1.74 -15.64 16.79
C ALA A 129 -2.19 -17.01 17.31
N PHE A 130 -3.34 -17.52 16.84
CA PHE A 130 -3.80 -18.87 17.17
C PHE A 130 -2.79 -19.93 16.70
N VAL A 131 -2.36 -19.87 15.43
CA VAL A 131 -1.40 -20.81 14.86
C VAL A 131 -0.05 -20.75 15.60
N ALA A 132 0.42 -19.56 15.95
CA ALA A 132 1.63 -19.40 16.74
C ALA A 132 1.50 -20.04 18.13
N GLY A 133 0.33 -19.90 18.77
CA GLY A 133 0.04 -20.59 20.03
C GLY A 133 0.07 -22.11 19.91
N GLU A 134 -0.46 -22.65 18.81
CA GLU A 134 -0.40 -24.08 18.50
C GLU A 134 1.04 -24.57 18.29
N GLU A 135 1.87 -23.81 17.58
CA GLU A 135 3.30 -24.12 17.41
C GLU A 135 4.04 -24.13 18.75
N MET A 136 3.75 -23.17 19.64
CA MET A 136 4.35 -23.13 20.98
C MET A 136 3.94 -24.35 21.82
N TRP A 137 2.69 -24.80 21.72
CA TRP A 137 2.22 -26.01 22.41
C TRP A 137 2.92 -27.27 21.89
N LEU A 138 3.07 -27.40 20.57
CA LEU A 138 3.77 -28.53 19.95
C LEU A 138 5.20 -28.64 20.46
N ARG A 139 5.95 -27.52 20.49
CA ARG A 139 7.33 -27.48 20.98
C ARG A 139 7.47 -27.88 22.44
N ARG A 140 6.56 -27.43 23.31
CA ARG A 140 6.55 -27.82 24.73
C ARG A 140 6.27 -29.31 24.92
N SER A 141 5.41 -29.87 24.08
CA SER A 141 5.08 -31.29 24.11
C SER A 141 6.26 -32.14 23.66
N ASP A 142 7.01 -31.69 22.63
CA ASP A 142 8.25 -32.33 22.20
C ASP A 142 9.34 -32.26 23.30
N SER A 143 9.54 -31.10 23.94
CA SER A 143 10.56 -30.94 24.99
C SER A 143 10.24 -31.72 26.27
N GLY A 144 8.96 -31.83 26.65
CA GLY A 144 8.53 -32.61 27.81
C GLY A 144 8.67 -34.13 27.63
N GLN A 145 8.75 -34.61 26.38
CA GLN A 145 9.08 -36.01 26.06
C GLN A 145 10.60 -36.26 26.07
N GLU A 146 11.44 -35.28 25.73
CA GLU A 146 12.90 -35.43 25.75
C GLU A 146 13.51 -35.39 27.17
N GLU A 147 12.92 -34.63 28.11
CA GLU A 147 13.39 -34.59 29.52
C GLU A 147 13.21 -35.90 30.28
N THR A 148 12.37 -36.83 29.79
CA THR A 148 12.23 -38.17 30.40
C THR A 148 13.22 -39.20 29.85
N ASP A 149 13.97 -38.91 28.79
CA ASP A 149 14.86 -39.89 28.14
C ASP A 149 16.36 -39.51 28.15
N THR A 150 16.73 -38.24 28.35
CA THR A 150 18.15 -37.87 28.55
C THR A 150 18.34 -36.65 29.43
N GLY A 151 18.85 -36.86 30.65
CA GLY A 151 19.39 -35.81 31.49
C GLY A 151 20.70 -35.27 30.92
N GLN A 152 20.63 -34.38 29.93
CA GLN A 152 21.75 -33.52 29.54
C GLN A 152 21.24 -32.23 28.90
N ASP A 153 21.50 -31.12 29.59
CA ASP A 153 21.33 -29.73 29.13
C ASP A 153 21.82 -29.57 27.68
N ARG A 154 20.89 -29.42 26.73
CA ARG A 154 21.21 -28.97 25.37
C ARG A 154 20.69 -27.56 25.19
N GLN A 155 21.62 -26.62 25.02
CA GLN A 155 21.28 -25.28 24.57
C GLN A 155 20.63 -25.32 23.18
N PRO A 156 19.63 -24.48 22.90
CA PRO A 156 18.93 -24.49 21.63
C PRO A 156 19.85 -23.99 20.51
N SER A 157 20.26 -24.90 19.64
CA SER A 157 20.93 -24.58 18.38
C SER A 157 19.88 -24.30 17.30
N GLY A 158 19.73 -23.04 16.88
CA GLY A 158 18.90 -22.73 15.71
C GLY A 158 18.59 -21.25 15.49
N PHE A 159 19.36 -20.63 14.60
CA PHE A 159 19.00 -19.45 13.79
C PHE A 159 18.52 -18.19 14.55
N MET A 160 19.30 -17.74 15.53
CA MET A 160 19.68 -16.34 15.80
C MET A 160 20.22 -16.31 17.24
N SER A 161 21.46 -16.77 17.46
CA SER A 161 22.12 -16.50 18.74
C SER A 161 22.48 -15.02 18.76
N PHE A 162 21.50 -14.17 19.07
CA PHE A 162 21.78 -12.80 19.49
C PHE A 162 22.83 -12.90 20.59
N ASP A 163 23.98 -12.26 20.42
CA ASP A 163 25.14 -12.43 21.28
C ASP A 163 24.71 -12.35 22.75
N SER A 164 24.64 -13.53 23.38
CA SER A 164 24.04 -13.71 24.71
C SER A 164 24.81 -12.93 25.78
N THR A 165 26.01 -12.46 25.44
CA THR A 165 26.87 -11.59 26.23
C THR A 165 26.32 -10.16 26.28
N ILE A 166 25.91 -9.62 25.13
CA ILE A 166 25.31 -8.28 25.03
C ILE A 166 23.94 -8.29 25.72
N ALA A 167 23.11 -9.30 25.45
CA ALA A 167 21.81 -9.45 26.08
C ALA A 167 21.91 -9.57 27.62
N ARG A 168 22.86 -10.37 28.14
CA ARG A 168 23.13 -10.46 29.59
C ARG A 168 23.67 -9.16 30.18
N SER A 169 24.56 -8.45 29.47
CA SER A 169 25.07 -7.16 29.92
C SER A 169 23.96 -6.11 30.02
N ILE A 170 23.05 -6.06 29.05
CA ILE A 170 21.88 -5.18 29.06
C ILE A 170 20.94 -5.57 30.22
N ALA A 171 20.63 -6.85 30.37
CA ALA A 171 19.78 -7.36 31.46
C ALA A 171 20.36 -6.99 32.85
N ASN A 172 21.64 -7.23 33.08
CA ASN A 172 22.30 -6.91 34.34
C ASN A 172 22.28 -5.40 34.66
N ARG A 173 22.38 -4.55 33.64
CA ARG A 173 22.27 -3.09 33.82
C ARG A 173 20.82 -2.69 34.13
N LEU A 174 19.83 -3.28 33.46
CA LEU A 174 18.39 -3.03 33.68
C LEU A 174 17.90 -3.48 35.06
N HIS A 175 18.53 -4.48 35.68
CA HIS A 175 18.17 -4.95 37.02
C HIS A 175 18.59 -3.99 38.16
N THR A 176 19.45 -3.01 37.88
CA THR A 176 19.73 -1.95 38.86
C THR A 176 18.56 -0.95 38.92
N PRO A 177 18.23 -0.35 40.07
CA PRO A 177 17.12 0.61 40.16
C PRO A 177 17.29 1.79 39.19
N ILE A 178 18.53 2.29 39.02
CA ILE A 178 18.85 3.35 38.06
C ILE A 178 18.72 2.85 36.63
N GLY A 179 19.26 1.68 36.31
CA GLY A 179 19.19 1.13 34.96
C GLY A 179 17.77 0.73 34.54
N GLY A 180 16.93 0.28 35.47
CA GLY A 180 15.50 0.03 35.23
C GLY A 180 14.75 1.32 34.89
N ILE A 181 15.01 2.42 35.61
CA ILE A 181 14.43 3.74 35.30
C ILE A 181 14.91 4.22 33.93
N VAL A 182 16.22 4.17 33.66
CA VAL A 182 16.77 4.58 32.35
C VAL A 182 16.20 3.73 31.23
N GLY A 183 16.08 2.41 31.42
CA GLY A 183 15.48 1.50 30.46
C GLY A 183 14.01 1.82 30.17
N ALA A 184 13.23 2.11 31.22
CA ALA A 184 11.83 2.50 31.07
C ALA A 184 11.69 3.85 30.33
N VAL A 185 12.54 4.84 30.62
CA VAL A 185 12.56 6.13 29.91
C VAL A 185 12.92 5.96 28.45
N VAL A 186 13.96 5.17 28.14
CA VAL A 186 14.35 4.87 26.76
C VAL A 186 13.22 4.15 26.03
N LEU A 187 12.60 3.14 26.65
CA LEU A 187 11.47 2.44 26.06
C LEU A 187 10.30 3.38 25.80
N ALA A 188 9.93 4.22 26.76
CA ALA A 188 8.88 5.22 26.60
C ALA A 188 9.20 6.18 25.46
N ALA A 189 10.44 6.68 25.37
CA ALA A 189 10.87 7.56 24.28
C ALA A 189 10.79 6.86 22.92
N VAL A 190 11.21 5.60 22.81
CA VAL A 190 11.12 4.80 21.58
C VAL A 190 9.66 4.56 21.18
N VAL A 191 8.81 4.20 22.14
CA VAL A 191 7.37 4.00 21.89
C VAL A 191 6.70 5.31 21.47
N SER A 192 6.97 6.42 22.16
CA SER A 192 6.45 7.73 21.78
C SER A 192 6.92 8.17 20.40
N ALA A 193 8.22 8.02 20.09
CA ALA A 193 8.75 8.32 18.76
C ALA A 193 8.10 7.44 17.69
N SER A 194 7.90 6.15 17.97
CA SER A 194 7.21 5.20 17.09
C SER A 194 5.75 5.62 16.86
N LEU A 195 5.02 6.00 17.91
CA LEU A 195 3.64 6.46 17.78
C LEU A 195 3.56 7.75 16.95
N VAL A 196 4.48 8.70 17.17
CA VAL A 196 4.52 9.94 16.40
C VAL A 196 4.81 9.65 14.92
N PHE A 197 5.84 8.87 14.63
CA PHE A 197 6.32 8.66 13.27
C PHE A 197 5.45 7.70 12.44
N PHE A 198 4.87 6.67 13.07
CA PHE A 198 4.08 5.64 12.38
C PHE A 198 2.56 5.81 12.49
N ASN A 199 2.06 6.70 13.37
CA ASN A 199 0.62 6.91 13.54
C ASN A 199 0.22 8.38 13.45
N VAL A 200 0.81 9.26 14.28
CA VAL A 200 0.36 10.65 14.40
C VAL A 200 0.57 11.40 13.09
N ARG A 201 1.78 11.33 12.50
CA ARG A 201 2.05 12.04 11.23
C ARG A 201 1.15 11.58 10.09
N GLN A 202 0.91 10.28 9.95
CA GLN A 202 0.00 9.73 8.94
C GLN A 202 -1.43 10.17 9.17
N PHE A 203 -1.88 10.18 10.43
CA PHE A 203 -3.21 10.63 10.83
C PHE A 203 -3.40 12.13 10.54
N THR A 204 -2.43 12.96 10.90
CA THR A 204 -2.43 14.40 10.60
C THR A 204 -2.45 14.62 9.09
N ALA A 205 -1.56 13.97 8.34
CA ALA A 205 -1.51 14.08 6.88
C ALA A 205 -2.84 13.70 6.22
N ALA A 206 -3.49 12.62 6.66
CA ALA A 206 -4.78 12.20 6.14
C ALA A 206 -5.90 13.18 6.52
N THR A 207 -5.89 13.69 7.75
CA THR A 207 -6.90 14.64 8.23
C THR A 207 -6.81 15.97 7.51
N ALA A 208 -5.59 16.48 7.26
CA ALA A 208 -5.37 17.72 6.53
C ALA A 208 -6.02 17.68 5.13
N VAL A 209 -5.84 16.59 4.38
CA VAL A 209 -6.50 16.42 3.06
C VAL A 209 -8.01 16.42 3.17
N VAL A 210 -8.58 15.81 4.21
CA VAL A 210 -10.04 15.81 4.41
C VAL A 210 -10.56 17.24 4.59
N GLN A 211 -9.83 18.11 5.32
CA GLN A 211 -10.20 19.52 5.50
C GLN A 211 -10.30 20.27 4.17
N THR A 212 -9.50 19.90 3.15
CA THR A 212 -9.56 20.51 1.81
C THR A 212 -10.92 20.37 1.13
N SER A 213 -11.80 19.47 1.60
CA SER A 213 -13.14 19.28 1.03
C SER A 213 -14.20 20.19 1.64
N ASP A 214 -13.88 20.93 2.71
CA ASP A 214 -14.82 21.89 3.31
C ASP A 214 -15.12 23.02 2.31
N PRO A 215 -16.38 23.28 1.91
CA PRO A 215 -16.70 24.37 0.99
C PRO A 215 -16.50 25.77 1.59
N GLN A 216 -16.35 25.90 2.91
CA GLN A 216 -16.27 27.20 3.61
C GLN A 216 -14.86 27.79 3.69
N ILE A 217 -13.82 26.98 3.42
CA ILE A 217 -12.43 27.43 3.52
C ILE A 217 -11.92 28.06 2.22
N SER A 218 -10.98 28.99 2.35
CA SER A 218 -10.35 29.69 1.23
C SER A 218 -9.42 28.79 0.43
N TRP A 219 -9.03 29.20 -0.79
CA TRP A 219 -8.01 28.49 -1.56
C TRP A 219 -6.64 28.51 -0.87
N ALA A 220 -6.29 29.60 -0.20
CA ALA A 220 -5.06 29.68 0.58
C ALA A 220 -5.03 28.62 1.69
N ASP A 221 -6.13 28.44 2.42
CA ASP A 221 -6.24 27.41 3.46
C ASP A 221 -6.16 26.01 2.84
N ARG A 222 -6.83 25.78 1.69
CA ARG A 222 -6.75 24.49 0.97
C ARG A 222 -5.32 24.16 0.58
N PHE A 223 -4.59 25.11 0.01
CA PHE A 223 -3.19 24.93 -0.36
C PHE A 223 -2.32 24.62 0.85
N SER A 224 -2.52 25.33 1.97
CA SER A 224 -1.82 25.04 3.23
C SER A 224 -2.09 23.61 3.72
N PHE A 225 -3.33 23.11 3.65
CA PHE A 225 -3.65 21.75 4.04
C PHE A 225 -3.06 20.69 3.09
N PHE A 226 -2.99 20.98 1.78
CA PHE A 226 -2.28 20.11 0.85
C PHE A 226 -0.78 20.04 1.16
N GLU A 227 -0.15 21.19 1.41
CA GLU A 227 1.26 21.25 1.80
C GLU A 227 1.54 20.52 3.12
N GLU A 228 0.68 20.70 4.12
CA GLU A 228 0.75 19.97 5.40
C GLU A 228 0.68 18.46 5.16
N SER A 229 -0.30 17.99 4.37
CA SER A 229 -0.43 16.56 4.07
C SER A 229 0.80 15.98 3.35
N ILE A 230 1.28 16.69 2.34
CA ILE A 230 2.45 16.30 1.55
C ILE A 230 3.70 16.23 2.44
N GLY A 231 3.88 17.21 3.33
CA GLY A 231 5.02 17.30 4.23
C GLY A 231 5.00 16.29 5.36
N ASP A 232 3.82 15.98 5.91
CA ASP A 232 3.69 15.08 7.04
C ASP A 232 3.86 13.61 6.67
N PHE A 233 3.49 13.20 5.45
CA PHE A 233 3.71 11.84 4.98
C PHE A 233 4.26 11.74 3.55
N PRO A 234 5.56 12.04 3.35
CA PRO A 234 6.19 12.03 2.03
C PRO A 234 6.09 10.71 1.27
N GLY A 235 6.02 9.58 2.00
CA GLY A 235 5.98 8.24 1.41
C GLY A 235 4.74 7.96 0.55
N LEU A 236 3.62 8.65 0.80
CA LEU A 236 2.39 8.56 -0.02
C LEU A 236 1.92 9.94 -0.51
N ALA A 237 2.81 10.93 -0.59
CA ALA A 237 2.46 12.32 -0.94
C ALA A 237 1.88 12.49 -2.36
N ASN A 238 2.01 11.50 -3.24
CA ASN A 238 1.38 11.58 -4.57
C ASN A 238 -0.15 11.46 -4.54
N TYR A 239 -0.73 10.87 -3.48
CA TYR A 239 -2.19 10.89 -3.29
C TYR A 239 -2.72 12.33 -3.07
N PRO A 240 -2.25 13.10 -2.09
CA PRO A 240 -2.67 14.49 -1.94
C PRO A 240 -2.30 15.37 -3.14
N ARG A 241 -1.17 15.13 -3.83
CA ARG A 241 -0.83 15.89 -5.05
C ARG A 241 -1.82 15.68 -6.19
N LEU A 242 -2.25 14.44 -6.42
CA LEU A 242 -3.29 14.13 -7.41
C LEU A 242 -4.63 14.78 -7.03
N LEU A 243 -4.95 14.82 -5.74
CA LEU A 243 -6.15 15.49 -5.23
C LEU A 243 -6.06 17.01 -5.39
N LEU A 244 -4.91 17.62 -5.12
CA LEU A 244 -4.64 19.04 -5.37
C LEU A 244 -4.88 19.38 -6.84
N MET A 245 -4.21 18.65 -7.76
CA MET A 245 -4.37 18.86 -9.20
C MET A 245 -5.83 18.70 -9.63
N SER A 246 -6.52 17.66 -9.12
CA SER A 246 -7.92 17.43 -9.44
C SER A 246 -8.84 18.53 -8.91
N GLN A 247 -8.65 18.99 -7.66
CA GLN A 247 -9.50 20.02 -7.08
C GLN A 247 -9.32 21.36 -7.79
N VAL A 248 -8.07 21.76 -8.06
CA VAL A 248 -7.77 22.99 -8.81
C VAL A 248 -8.35 22.90 -10.22
N THR A 249 -8.07 21.83 -10.95
CA THR A 249 -8.55 21.63 -12.34
C THR A 249 -10.08 21.70 -12.41
N ASN A 250 -10.78 21.04 -11.49
CA ASN A 250 -12.26 20.99 -11.48
C ASN A 250 -12.91 22.32 -11.08
N ASN A 251 -12.17 23.20 -10.39
CA ASN A 251 -12.68 24.47 -9.89
C ASN A 251 -11.96 25.68 -10.49
N ILE A 252 -11.19 25.51 -11.57
CA ILE A 252 -10.30 26.56 -12.09
C ILE A 252 -11.03 27.89 -12.35
N GLY A 253 -12.30 27.82 -12.77
CA GLY A 253 -13.15 28.99 -13.03
C GLY A 253 -13.65 29.73 -11.78
N THR A 254 -13.42 29.22 -10.58
CA THR A 254 -13.77 29.89 -9.32
C THR A 254 -12.58 30.62 -8.67
N LEU A 255 -11.35 30.35 -9.12
CA LEU A 255 -10.14 30.99 -8.60
C LEU A 255 -10.03 32.41 -9.16
N ASN A 256 -9.64 33.35 -8.29
CA ASN A 256 -9.17 34.65 -8.74
C ASN A 256 -7.74 34.57 -9.30
N VAL A 257 -7.22 35.68 -9.85
CA VAL A 257 -5.89 35.71 -10.51
C VAL A 257 -4.76 35.36 -9.54
N ASP A 258 -4.80 35.84 -8.30
CA ASP A 258 -3.76 35.57 -7.30
C ASP A 258 -3.81 34.10 -6.86
N GLU A 259 -5.01 33.56 -6.66
CA GLU A 259 -5.22 32.14 -6.35
C GLU A 259 -4.78 31.22 -7.48
N LEU A 260 -5.04 31.61 -8.73
CA LEU A 260 -4.62 30.86 -9.92
C LEU A 260 -3.09 30.83 -10.05
N ASN A 261 -2.43 31.97 -9.81
CA ASN A 261 -0.97 32.05 -9.80
C ASN A 261 -0.35 31.20 -8.68
N ALA A 262 -0.94 31.23 -7.48
CA ALA A 262 -0.50 30.38 -6.37
C ALA A 262 -0.72 28.89 -6.69
N ALA A 263 -1.84 28.53 -7.33
CA ALA A 263 -2.11 27.17 -7.76
C ALA A 263 -1.11 26.69 -8.82
N LEU A 264 -0.77 27.55 -9.79
CA LEU A 264 0.24 27.29 -10.81
C LEU A 264 1.60 26.99 -10.18
N GLU A 265 2.09 27.88 -9.30
CA GLU A 265 3.38 27.72 -8.62
C GLU A 265 3.41 26.42 -7.80
N LEU A 266 2.34 26.14 -7.05
CA LEU A 266 2.25 24.95 -6.21
C LEU A 266 2.19 23.66 -7.06
N ILE A 267 1.39 23.63 -8.13
CA ILE A 267 1.28 22.45 -9.00
C ILE A 267 2.56 22.22 -9.81
N GLU A 268 3.27 23.25 -10.23
CA GLU A 268 4.56 23.12 -10.89
C GLU A 268 5.60 22.49 -9.96
N ARG A 269 5.71 23.01 -8.73
CA ARG A 269 6.63 22.50 -7.72
C ARG A 269 6.30 21.07 -7.32
N GLU A 270 5.06 20.82 -6.92
CA GLU A 270 4.65 19.50 -6.45
C GLU A 270 4.52 18.48 -7.57
N GLY A 271 4.17 18.90 -8.79
CA GLY A 271 4.13 18.05 -9.98
C GLY A 271 5.50 17.50 -10.34
N ALA A 272 6.54 18.33 -10.29
CA ALA A 272 7.91 17.89 -10.52
C ALA A 272 8.36 16.85 -9.46
N GLU A 273 8.11 17.10 -8.17
CA GLU A 273 8.41 16.13 -7.12
C GLU A 273 7.55 14.86 -7.23
N ALA A 274 6.32 14.96 -7.72
CA ALA A 274 5.45 13.81 -7.95
C ALA A 274 6.01 12.86 -9.00
N LEU A 275 6.45 13.41 -10.13
CA LEU A 275 7.07 12.66 -11.23
C LEU A 275 8.41 12.04 -10.83
N LYS A 276 9.17 12.72 -9.97
CA LYS A 276 10.42 12.18 -9.43
C LYS A 276 10.17 11.02 -8.46
N ALA A 277 9.11 11.10 -7.65
CA ALA A 277 8.75 10.05 -6.70
C ALA A 277 8.13 8.82 -7.38
N GLU A 278 7.25 9.00 -8.37
CA GLU A 278 6.60 7.92 -9.13
C GLU A 278 6.67 8.18 -10.65
N PRO A 279 7.84 7.95 -11.29
CA PRO A 279 8.05 8.26 -12.71
C PRO A 279 7.22 7.42 -13.67
N GLU A 280 6.73 6.24 -13.25
CA GLU A 280 5.86 5.40 -14.08
C GLU A 280 4.37 5.70 -13.88
N SER A 281 4.02 6.71 -13.08
CA SER A 281 2.63 7.05 -12.79
C SER A 281 1.99 7.84 -13.94
N TRP A 282 1.29 7.10 -14.81
CA TRP A 282 0.46 7.67 -15.86
C TRP A 282 -0.57 8.68 -15.33
N ARG A 283 -1.06 8.51 -14.09
CA ARG A 283 -2.03 9.42 -13.46
C ARG A 283 -1.48 10.80 -13.20
N ILE A 284 -0.20 10.91 -12.83
CA ILE A 284 0.44 12.21 -12.57
C ILE A 284 0.59 12.95 -13.91
N HIS A 285 1.10 12.27 -14.93
CA HIS A 285 1.18 12.80 -16.29
C HIS A 285 -0.18 13.29 -16.81
N LEU A 286 -1.22 12.45 -16.76
CA LEU A 286 -2.53 12.85 -17.27
C LEU A 286 -3.21 13.95 -16.44
N SER A 287 -2.94 14.01 -15.13
CA SER A 287 -3.43 15.11 -14.28
C SER A 287 -2.76 16.44 -14.62
N LEU A 288 -1.43 16.44 -14.79
CA LEU A 288 -0.68 17.63 -15.23
C LEU A 288 -1.11 18.08 -16.63
N ALA A 289 -1.28 17.14 -17.57
CA ALA A 289 -1.78 17.42 -18.91
C ALA A 289 -3.13 18.15 -18.87
N ARG A 290 -4.10 17.62 -18.11
CA ARG A 290 -5.43 18.25 -17.96
C ARG A 290 -5.34 19.64 -17.35
N PHE A 291 -4.49 19.84 -16.36
CA PHE A 291 -4.25 21.14 -15.77
C PHE A 291 -3.74 22.14 -16.83
N TYR A 292 -2.67 21.79 -17.56
CA TYR A 292 -2.10 22.66 -18.59
C TYR A 292 -3.02 22.88 -19.80
N GLN A 293 -3.88 21.92 -20.14
CA GLN A 293 -4.94 22.11 -21.15
C GLN A 293 -5.89 23.23 -20.77
N LEU A 294 -6.27 23.34 -19.49
CA LEU A 294 -7.11 24.44 -19.01
C LEU A 294 -6.36 25.77 -18.97
N ILE A 295 -5.12 25.77 -18.50
CA ILE A 295 -4.26 26.97 -18.50
C ILE A 295 -4.04 27.49 -19.92
N SER A 296 -4.05 26.60 -20.92
CA SER A 296 -3.86 26.96 -22.33
C SER A 296 -4.88 27.94 -22.90
N GLN A 297 -6.02 28.14 -22.21
CA GLN A 297 -7.03 29.15 -22.55
C GLN A 297 -6.57 30.57 -22.20
N VAL A 298 -5.68 30.72 -21.22
CA VAL A 298 -5.13 32.00 -20.76
C VAL A 298 -3.70 32.20 -21.28
N ASP A 299 -2.88 31.15 -21.23
CA ASP A 299 -1.52 31.13 -21.78
C ASP A 299 -1.40 30.06 -22.87
N PRO A 300 -1.44 30.46 -24.16
CA PRO A 300 -1.38 29.49 -25.24
C PRO A 300 -0.14 28.59 -25.25
N SER A 301 0.99 29.01 -24.65
CA SER A 301 2.23 28.24 -24.63
C SER A 301 2.13 26.97 -23.78
N SER A 302 1.27 26.97 -22.75
CA SER A 302 1.00 25.82 -21.89
C SER A 302 0.47 24.59 -22.63
N LEU A 303 -0.07 24.74 -23.85
CA LEU A 303 -0.61 23.62 -24.62
C LEU A 303 0.49 22.61 -25.04
N GLU A 304 1.72 23.09 -25.27
CA GLU A 304 2.87 22.23 -25.59
C GLU A 304 3.32 21.43 -24.36
N THR A 305 3.34 22.07 -23.18
CA THR A 305 3.60 21.38 -21.91
C THR A 305 2.55 20.29 -21.66
N ALA A 306 1.28 20.59 -21.92
CA ALA A 306 0.20 19.62 -21.85
C ALA A 306 0.48 18.41 -22.76
N ARG A 307 0.85 18.64 -24.03
CA ARG A 307 1.17 17.59 -25.00
C ARG A 307 2.30 16.67 -24.52
N GLN A 308 3.38 17.23 -23.97
CA GLN A 308 4.49 16.43 -23.44
C GLN A 308 4.03 15.45 -22.34
N HIS A 309 3.17 15.92 -21.43
CA HIS A 309 2.61 15.04 -20.41
C HIS A 309 1.62 14.01 -20.98
N ILE A 310 0.86 14.36 -22.02
CA ILE A 310 -0.05 13.43 -22.70
C ILE A 310 0.72 12.30 -23.37
N ASP A 311 1.78 12.63 -24.11
CA ASP A 311 2.59 11.64 -24.81
C ASP A 311 3.15 10.60 -23.84
N GLU A 312 3.65 11.06 -22.70
CA GLU A 312 4.17 10.17 -21.66
C GLU A 312 3.06 9.39 -20.93
N GLY A 313 1.93 10.04 -20.60
CA GLY A 313 0.78 9.37 -20.00
C GLY A 313 0.16 8.29 -20.90
N VAL A 314 0.05 8.57 -22.21
CA VAL A 314 -0.40 7.62 -23.24
C VAL A 314 0.65 6.52 -23.43
N ARG A 315 1.95 6.83 -23.42
CA ARG A 315 3.00 5.79 -23.48
C ARG A 315 2.90 4.81 -22.32
N LEU A 316 2.61 5.30 -21.11
CA LEU A 316 2.51 4.50 -19.90
C LEU A 316 1.19 3.73 -19.77
N ALA A 317 0.07 4.31 -20.25
CA ALA A 317 -1.27 3.74 -20.09
C ALA A 317 -2.15 3.93 -21.35
N PRO A 318 -1.77 3.36 -22.50
CA PRO A 318 -2.23 3.78 -23.84
C PRO A 318 -3.70 3.58 -24.13
N LYS A 319 -4.33 2.62 -23.44
CA LYS A 319 -5.71 2.22 -23.65
C LYS A 319 -6.58 2.48 -22.43
N THR A 320 -6.18 3.41 -21.57
CA THR A 320 -7.03 3.89 -20.48
C THR A 320 -8.02 4.94 -20.98
N LEU A 321 -9.18 4.99 -20.33
CA LEU A 321 -10.20 6.01 -20.60
C LEU A 321 -9.63 7.42 -20.43
N ASP A 322 -8.79 7.62 -19.41
CA ASP A 322 -8.17 8.93 -19.15
C ASP A 322 -7.19 9.34 -20.24
N ALA A 323 -6.36 8.41 -20.71
CA ALA A 323 -5.42 8.69 -21.78
C ALA A 323 -6.15 9.06 -23.08
N ASP A 324 -7.20 8.30 -23.43
CA ASP A 324 -8.01 8.59 -24.62
C ASP A 324 -8.75 9.92 -24.50
N ALA A 325 -9.38 10.20 -23.35
CA ALA A 325 -10.11 11.45 -23.13
C ALA A 325 -9.19 12.68 -23.18
N THR A 326 -8.05 12.64 -22.48
CA THR A 326 -7.10 13.77 -22.44
C THR A 326 -6.46 14.00 -23.80
N ARG A 327 -6.15 12.94 -24.57
CA ARG A 327 -5.65 13.07 -25.95
C ARG A 327 -6.68 13.70 -26.88
N ARG A 328 -7.94 13.27 -26.85
CA ARG A 328 -8.99 13.87 -27.71
C ARG A 328 -9.22 15.33 -27.39
N GLU A 329 -9.16 15.70 -26.12
CA GLU A 329 -9.27 17.10 -25.70
C GLU A 329 -8.09 17.94 -26.23
N GLN A 330 -6.89 17.38 -26.26
CA GLN A 330 -5.71 18.03 -26.85
C GLN A 330 -5.94 18.31 -28.33
N GLU A 331 -6.35 17.31 -29.10
CA GLU A 331 -6.64 17.44 -30.53
C GLU A 331 -7.71 18.51 -30.78
N ARG A 332 -8.75 18.56 -29.94
CA ARG A 332 -9.82 19.57 -30.01
C ARG A 332 -9.29 20.99 -29.76
N LEU A 333 -8.45 21.18 -28.74
CA LEU A 333 -7.87 22.47 -28.38
C LEU A 333 -6.90 22.98 -29.46
N GLU A 334 -6.12 22.07 -30.05
CA GLU A 334 -5.18 22.40 -31.14
C GLU A 334 -5.90 22.76 -32.43
N ALA A 335 -6.98 22.05 -32.75
CA ALA A 335 -7.81 22.34 -33.93
C ALA A 335 -8.61 23.65 -33.80
N ALA A 336 -8.80 24.16 -32.58
CA ALA A 336 -9.52 25.41 -32.32
C ALA A 336 -8.63 26.67 -32.46
N ARG A 337 -7.32 26.49 -32.69
CA ARG A 337 -6.34 27.57 -32.88
C ARG A 337 -6.04 27.79 -34.36
#